data_AF-A0A354WN74-F1
#
_entry.id   AF-A0A354WN74-F1
#
_cell.length_a   1.000
_cell.length_b   1.000
_cell.length_c   1.000
_cell.angle_alpha   90.00
_cell.angle_beta   90.00
_cell.angle_gamma   90.00
#
_symmetry.space_group_name_H-M   'P 1'
#
loop_
_entity.id
_entity.type
_entity.pdbx_description
1 polymer ?
#
loop_
_entity_poly.entity_id
_entity_poly.type
_entity_poly.pdbx_seq_one_letter_code
_entity_poly.pdbx_strand_id
1 'polypeptide(L)'
;FPILWQFLGEYQQNRFLILFDDTIDPQGINERYHSMMNLRSLTGGGLTGQGLFNGNRTQSGSLFAQHTDYIFSSVGEELGFMGCLAIMIMEMAIIARCIYVGMHCQDYMRRLVCYGAASALMFQVMINTG
;
A
#
# COMPACT_ATOMS: atom_id res chain seq x y z
N PHE A 1 -10.22 -16.68 -23.48
CA PHE A 1 -9.95 -15.25 -23.28
C PHE A 1 -10.72 -14.28 -24.19
N PRO A 2 -11.07 -14.55 -25.47
CA PRO A 2 -11.72 -13.53 -26.32
C PRO A 2 -13.23 -13.33 -26.07
N ILE A 3 -13.95 -14.32 -25.53
CA ILE A 3 -15.40 -14.21 -25.30
C ILE A 3 -15.73 -13.32 -24.10
N LEU A 4 -14.98 -13.46 -23.00
CA LEU A 4 -15.16 -12.62 -21.80
C LEU A 4 -14.91 -11.14 -22.09
N TRP A 5 -13.91 -10.83 -22.93
CA TRP A 5 -13.57 -9.47 -23.33
C TRP A 5 -14.76 -8.73 -23.96
N GLN A 6 -15.55 -9.41 -24.79
CA GLN A 6 -16.72 -8.82 -25.46
C GLN A 6 -17.88 -8.47 -24.53
N PHE A 7 -17.91 -9.01 -23.29
CA PHE A 7 -18.91 -8.70 -22.28
C PHE A 7 -18.46 -7.65 -21.25
N LEU A 8 -17.17 -7.30 -21.22
CA LEU A 8 -16.67 -6.23 -20.35
C LEU A 8 -16.97 -4.88 -21.00
N GLY A 9 -17.46 -3.92 -20.20
CA GLY A 9 -17.61 -2.54 -20.67
C GLY A 9 -16.26 -1.90 -20.98
N GLU A 10 -16.24 -0.88 -21.84
CA GLU A 10 -15.00 -0.18 -22.25
C GLU A 10 -14.15 0.27 -21.05
N TYR A 11 -14.79 0.74 -19.97
CA TYR A 11 -14.14 1.08 -18.70
C TYR A 11 -13.37 -0.10 -18.09
N GLN A 12 -14.00 -1.27 -18.03
CA GLN A 12 -13.37 -2.46 -17.43
C GLN A 12 -12.24 -2.99 -18.31
N GLN A 13 -12.40 -2.95 -19.63
CA GLN A 13 -11.34 -3.30 -20.58
C GLN A 13 -10.15 -2.35 -20.44
N ASN A 14 -10.41 -1.05 -20.35
CA ASN A 14 -9.37 -0.04 -20.17
C ASN A 14 -8.59 -0.31 -18.89
N ARG A 15 -9.23 -0.57 -17.74
CA ARG A 15 -8.52 -0.93 -16.48
C ARG A 15 -7.54 -2.09 -16.62
N PHE A 16 -7.84 -3.10 -17.44
CA PHE A 16 -6.91 -4.20 -17.70
C PHE A 16 -5.78 -3.78 -18.65
N LEU A 17 -6.09 -3.00 -19.69
CA LEU A 17 -5.11 -2.53 -20.66
C LEU A 17 -4.10 -1.55 -20.04
N ILE A 18 -4.50 -0.71 -19.07
CA ILE A 18 -3.58 0.27 -18.44
C ILE A 18 -2.42 -0.39 -17.69
N LEU A 19 -2.55 -1.67 -17.31
CA LEU A 19 -1.48 -2.41 -16.64
C LEU A 19 -0.32 -2.77 -17.59
N PHE A 20 -0.60 -2.81 -18.91
CA PHE A 20 0.36 -3.20 -19.93
C PHE A 20 0.77 -2.06 -20.85
N ASP A 21 -0.09 -1.03 -20.98
CA ASP A 21 0.15 0.12 -21.83
C ASP A 21 -0.09 1.43 -21.05
N ASP A 22 1.01 2.09 -20.70
CA ASP A 22 1.03 3.36 -19.97
C ASP A 22 0.51 4.55 -20.80
N THR A 23 0.27 4.39 -22.11
CA THR A 23 -0.15 5.47 -23.01
C THR A 23 -1.65 5.75 -23.01
N ILE A 24 -2.47 4.86 -22.43
CA ILE A 24 -3.94 4.93 -22.45
C ILE A 24 -4.49 5.99 -21.48
N ASP A 25 -3.73 6.39 -20.46
CA ASP A 25 -4.04 7.53 -19.59
C ASP A 25 -2.76 8.24 -19.13
N PRO A 26 -2.11 9.04 -19.99
CA PRO A 26 -0.81 9.67 -19.71
C PRO A 26 -0.85 10.67 -18.55
N GLN A 27 -2.02 11.26 -18.32
CA GLN A 27 -2.23 12.24 -17.25
C GLN A 27 -2.69 11.59 -15.94
N GLY A 28 -3.17 10.34 -16.01
CA GLY A 28 -3.67 9.57 -14.88
C GLY A 28 -4.89 10.21 -14.22
N ILE A 29 -5.82 10.75 -15.00
CA ILE A 29 -6.98 11.53 -14.49
C ILE A 29 -8.26 10.68 -14.47
N ASN A 30 -8.29 9.58 -15.21
CA ASN A 30 -9.48 8.72 -15.32
C ASN A 30 -9.25 7.39 -14.58
N GLU A 31 -8.62 6.41 -15.24
CA GLU A 31 -8.51 5.03 -14.73
C GLU A 31 -7.36 4.87 -13.71
N ARG A 32 -6.28 5.67 -13.86
CA ARG A 32 -5.09 5.65 -12.96
C ARG A 32 -5.15 6.69 -11.85
N TYR A 33 -6.26 7.41 -11.71
CA TYR A 33 -6.38 8.54 -10.79
C TYR A 33 -5.95 8.19 -9.37
N HIS A 34 -6.44 7.06 -8.84
CA HIS A 34 -6.11 6.64 -7.48
C HIS A 34 -4.63 6.28 -7.28
N SER A 35 -4.03 5.54 -8.22
CA SER A 35 -2.61 5.16 -8.15
C SER A 35 -1.68 6.35 -8.32
N MET A 36 -2.00 7.27 -9.23
CA MET A 36 -1.22 8.50 -9.45
C MET A 36 -1.36 9.47 -8.29
N MET A 37 -2.57 9.62 -7.73
CA MET A 37 -2.82 10.42 -6.53
C MET A 37 -2.03 9.88 -5.33
N ASN A 38 -2.01 8.55 -5.17
CA ASN A 38 -1.23 7.86 -4.15
C ASN A 38 0.26 8.21 -4.26
N LEU A 39 0.84 8.04 -5.46
CA LEU A 39 2.24 8.36 -5.72
C LEU A 39 2.56 9.84 -5.47
N ARG A 40 1.68 10.74 -5.91
CA ARG A 40 1.87 12.19 -5.72
C ARG A 40 1.82 12.59 -4.24
N SER A 41 0.90 12.02 -3.45
CA SER A 41 0.84 12.24 -2.00
C SER A 41 2.11 11.76 -1.30
N LEU A 42 2.60 10.56 -1.64
CA LEU A 42 3.87 10.03 -1.12
C LEU A 42 5.05 10.96 -1.43
N THR A 43 5.13 11.49 -2.65
CA THR A 43 6.20 12.42 -3.04
C THR A 43 6.05 13.83 -2.46
N GLY A 44 4.86 14.22 -2.00
CA GLY A 44 4.55 15.56 -1.52
C GLY A 44 5.05 15.86 -0.10
N GLY A 45 5.38 14.85 0.71
CA GLY A 45 5.79 15.03 2.11
C GLY A 45 7.28 15.31 2.34
N GLY A 46 8.15 15.10 1.36
CA GLY A 46 9.60 15.32 1.52
C GLY A 46 10.23 14.53 2.67
N LEU A 47 11.32 15.05 3.26
CA LEU A 47 12.09 14.35 4.32
C LEU A 47 11.43 14.41 5.69
N THR A 48 10.78 15.53 6.03
CA THR A 48 10.25 15.82 7.39
C THR A 48 8.72 15.89 7.45
N GLY A 49 8.01 15.76 6.33
CA GLY A 49 6.56 15.84 6.28
C GLY A 49 6.02 17.26 6.26
N GLN A 50 4.73 17.40 5.97
CA GLN A 50 3.99 18.67 6.06
C GLN A 50 3.45 18.95 7.49
N GLY A 51 3.59 17.99 8.42
CA GLY A 51 3.13 18.06 9.80
C GLY A 51 1.91 17.18 10.04
N LEU A 52 1.89 16.49 11.19
CA LEU A 52 0.80 15.60 11.60
C LEU A 52 -0.54 16.36 11.62
N PHE A 53 -1.56 15.82 10.95
CA PHE A 53 -2.87 16.45 10.73
C PHE A 53 -2.90 17.71 9.83
N ASN A 54 -1.80 18.13 9.21
CA ASN A 54 -1.77 19.26 8.27
C ASN A 54 -1.64 18.80 6.80
N GLY A 55 -1.92 17.52 6.50
CA GLY A 55 -1.89 17.00 5.14
C GLY A 55 -2.90 17.70 4.24
N ASN A 56 -2.42 18.53 3.31
CA ASN A 56 -3.25 19.37 2.44
C ASN A 56 -4.14 18.51 1.51
N ARG A 57 -3.67 17.33 1.07
CA ARG A 57 -4.44 16.39 0.24
C ARG A 57 -5.13 15.30 1.06
N THR A 58 -4.58 14.93 2.22
CA THR A 58 -5.18 14.01 3.19
C THR A 58 -6.48 14.55 3.80
N GLN A 59 -6.51 15.81 4.27
CA GLN A 59 -7.72 16.38 4.89
C GLN A 59 -8.81 16.80 3.90
N SER A 60 -8.49 16.96 2.61
CA SER A 60 -9.46 17.42 1.60
C SER A 60 -10.48 16.34 1.19
N GLY A 61 -10.42 15.12 1.77
CA GLY A 61 -11.39 14.04 1.48
C GLY A 61 -11.31 13.49 0.05
N SER A 62 -10.22 13.78 -0.66
CA SER A 62 -10.04 13.47 -2.08
C SER A 62 -9.49 12.06 -2.35
N LEU A 63 -9.11 11.33 -1.31
CA LEU A 63 -8.76 9.91 -1.36
C LEU A 63 -9.89 9.11 -0.71
N PHE A 64 -10.71 8.46 -1.53
CA PHE A 64 -11.59 7.41 -1.02
C PHE A 64 -10.69 6.24 -0.56
N ALA A 65 -10.82 5.81 0.71
CA ALA A 65 -10.06 4.72 1.36
C ALA A 65 -8.62 5.03 1.87
N GLN A 66 -8.39 6.24 2.41
CA GLN A 66 -7.13 6.61 3.11
C GLN A 66 -6.72 5.66 4.24
N HIS A 67 -7.71 5.04 4.91
CA HIS A 67 -7.49 4.29 6.15
C HIS A 67 -7.12 2.82 5.96
N THR A 68 -7.18 2.27 4.74
CA THR A 68 -6.94 0.84 4.48
C THR A 68 -5.77 0.63 3.52
N ASP A 69 -5.90 1.09 2.27
CA ASP A 69 -4.92 0.77 1.21
C ASP A 69 -3.93 1.92 0.94
N TYR A 70 -4.18 3.12 1.48
CA TYR A 70 -3.38 4.33 1.24
C TYR A 70 -2.79 4.96 2.52
N ILE A 71 -2.78 4.21 3.62
CA ILE A 71 -2.30 4.71 4.91
C ILE A 71 -0.80 5.05 4.85
N PHE A 72 -0.02 4.28 4.08
CA PHE A 72 1.41 4.51 3.92
C PHE A 72 1.71 5.85 3.22
N SER A 73 0.91 6.22 2.22
CA SER A 73 1.09 7.49 1.51
C SER A 73 0.52 8.69 2.26
N SER A 74 -0.53 8.50 3.05
CA SER A 74 -1.01 9.50 4.01
C SER A 74 0.08 9.82 5.05
N VAL A 75 0.70 8.78 5.62
CA VAL A 75 1.84 8.93 6.54
C VAL A 75 3.02 9.61 5.83
N GLY A 76 3.32 9.22 4.59
CA GLY A 76 4.38 9.83 3.82
C GLY A 76 4.17 11.33 3.57
N GLU A 77 2.94 11.77 3.34
CA GLU A 77 2.60 13.19 3.18
C GLU A 77 2.76 13.98 4.50
N GLU A 78 2.27 13.42 5.61
CA GLU A 78 2.21 14.13 6.90
C GLU A 78 3.52 14.05 7.71
N LEU A 79 4.12 12.87 7.79
CA LEU A 79 5.30 12.57 8.60
C LEU A 79 6.59 12.47 7.75
N GLY A 80 6.47 12.48 6.42
CA GLY A 80 7.61 12.41 5.51
C GLY A 80 8.31 11.06 5.51
N PHE A 81 9.49 11.04 4.90
CA PHE A 81 10.35 9.85 4.83
C PHE A 81 10.70 9.27 6.20
N MET A 82 10.96 10.11 7.21
CA MET A 82 11.27 9.64 8.56
C MET A 82 10.10 8.89 9.21
N GLY A 83 8.86 9.36 9.00
CA GLY A 83 7.66 8.66 9.48
C GLY A 83 7.49 7.29 8.84
N CYS A 84 7.58 7.23 7.52
CA CYS A 84 7.52 5.97 6.78
C CYS A 84 8.58 4.97 7.25
N LEU A 85 9.82 5.44 7.45
CA LEU A 85 10.91 4.60 7.93
C LEU A 85 10.69 4.10 9.36
N ALA A 86 10.15 4.94 10.25
CA ALA A 86 9.81 4.53 11.61
C ALA A 86 8.72 3.44 11.65
N ILE A 87 7.66 3.59 10.84
CA ILE A 87 6.60 2.57 10.74
C ILE A 87 7.14 1.28 10.16
N MET A 88 7.93 1.35 9.08
CA MET A 88 8.52 0.16 8.46
C MET A 88 9.41 -0.62 9.43
N ILE A 89 10.22 0.08 10.23
CA ILE A 89 11.04 -0.56 11.29
C ILE A 89 10.14 -1.20 12.36
N MET A 90 9.06 -0.53 12.76
CA MET A 90 8.13 -1.06 13.76
C MET A 90 7.43 -2.33 13.27
N GLU A 91 6.97 -2.37 12.03
CA GLU A 91 6.36 -3.56 11.42
C GLU A 91 7.37 -4.71 11.28
N MET A 92 8.61 -4.42 10.83
CA MET A 92 9.68 -5.42 10.80
C MET A 92 10.00 -5.97 12.19
N ALA A 93 9.98 -5.14 13.23
CA ALA A 93 10.19 -5.58 14.61
C ALA A 93 9.08 -6.53 15.08
N ILE A 94 7.82 -6.28 14.71
CA ILE A 94 6.70 -7.18 15.01
C ILE A 94 6.88 -8.54 14.32
N ILE A 95 7.21 -8.53 13.03
CA ILE A 95 7.46 -9.76 12.25
C ILE A 95 8.63 -10.54 12.86
N ALA A 96 9.73 -9.87 13.19
CA ALA A 96 10.89 -10.48 13.83
C ALA A 96 10.52 -11.10 15.19
N ARG A 97 9.66 -10.44 15.98
CA ARG A 97 9.14 -11.01 17.23
C ARG A 97 8.34 -12.28 16.94
N CYS A 98 7.41 -12.27 15.98
CA CYS A 98 6.61 -13.45 15.63
C CYS A 98 7.49 -14.65 15.24
N ILE A 99 8.54 -14.43 14.45
CA ILE A 99 9.52 -15.46 14.09
C ILE A 99 10.26 -15.95 15.35
N TYR A 100 10.70 -15.04 16.22
CA TYR A 100 11.37 -15.38 17.47
C TYR A 100 10.48 -16.20 18.42
N VAL A 101 9.16 -15.91 18.53
CA VAL A 101 8.19 -16.78 19.25
C VAL A 101 8.17 -18.17 18.63
N GLY A 102 8.05 -18.24 17.30
CA GLY A 102 7.96 -19.49 16.57
C GLY A 102 9.19 -20.39 16.79
N MET A 103 10.39 -19.80 16.80
CA MET A 103 11.64 -20.53 17.05
C MET A 103 11.73 -21.11 18.48
N HIS A 104 11.11 -20.47 19.47
CA HIS A 104 11.13 -20.93 20.87
C HIS A 104 9.98 -21.89 21.21
N CYS A 105 9.03 -22.10 20.30
CA CYS A 105 7.93 -23.04 20.51
C CYS A 105 8.40 -24.48 20.30
N GLN A 106 8.14 -25.34 21.29
CA GLN A 106 8.44 -26.78 21.20
C GLN A 106 7.41 -27.54 20.34
N ASP A 107 6.15 -27.11 20.35
CA ASP A 107 5.07 -27.71 19.55
C ASP A 107 5.16 -27.31 18.07
N TYR A 108 5.22 -28.31 17.18
CA TYR A 108 5.27 -28.11 15.73
C TYR A 108 4.08 -27.30 15.19
N MET A 109 2.86 -27.57 15.69
CA MET A 109 1.64 -26.87 15.27
C MET A 109 1.67 -25.38 15.64
N ARG A 110 2.13 -25.05 16.86
CA ARG A 110 2.25 -23.65 17.32
C ARG A 110 3.28 -22.88 16.52
N ARG A 111 4.38 -23.54 16.15
CA ARG A 111 5.43 -22.97 15.29
C ARG A 111 4.91 -22.63 13.90
N LEU A 112 4.13 -23.53 13.28
CA LEU A 112 3.52 -23.26 11.97
C LEU A 112 2.55 -22.08 12.02
N VAL A 113 1.74 -21.95 13.08
CA VAL A 113 0.84 -20.80 13.25
C VAL A 113 1.62 -19.49 13.37
N CYS A 114 2.71 -19.47 14.16
CA CYS A 114 3.55 -18.26 14.30
C CYS A 114 4.19 -17.85 12.97
N TYR A 115 4.72 -18.80 12.20
CA TYR A 115 5.29 -18.51 10.89
C TYR A 115 4.23 -18.13 9.85
N GLY A 116 3.05 -18.74 9.90
CA GLY A 116 1.90 -18.36 9.07
C GLY A 116 1.50 -16.90 9.33
N ALA A 117 1.35 -16.51 10.59
CA ALA A 117 1.06 -15.13 10.98
C ALA A 117 2.17 -14.15 10.54
N ALA A 118 3.44 -14.51 10.77
CA ALA A 118 4.58 -13.68 10.32
C ALA A 118 4.58 -13.50 8.79
N SER A 119 4.30 -14.57 8.03
CA SER A 119 4.24 -14.51 6.56
C SER A 119 3.08 -13.64 6.07
N ALA A 120 1.90 -13.75 6.69
CA ALA A 120 0.74 -12.94 6.32
C ALA A 120 0.99 -11.45 6.54
N LEU A 121 1.59 -11.08 7.69
CA LEU A 121 2.01 -9.70 7.96
C LEU A 121 3.05 -9.22 6.94
N MET A 122 4.03 -10.06 6.60
CA MET A 122 5.05 -9.69 5.61
C MET A 122 4.45 -9.42 4.22
N PHE A 123 3.46 -10.21 3.80
CA PHE A 123 2.71 -9.95 2.56
C PHE A 123 1.94 -8.62 2.61
N GLN A 124 1.28 -8.32 3.73
CA GLN A 124 0.56 -7.05 3.89
C GLN A 124 1.49 -5.83 3.80
N VAL A 125 2.69 -5.92 4.40
CA VAL A 125 3.70 -4.85 4.33
C VAL A 125 4.21 -4.68 2.89
N MET A 126 4.52 -5.79 2.20
CA MET A 126 4.96 -5.73 0.80
C MET A 126 3.90 -5.12 -0.13
N ILE A 127 2.62 -5.50 0.03
CA ILE A 127 1.53 -5.00 -0.81
C ILE A 127 1.20 -3.53 -0.50
N ASN A 128 1.28 -3.11 0.77
CA ASN A 128 1.04 -1.71 1.12
C ASN A 128 2.18 -0.76 0.71
N THR A 129 3.41 -1.28 0.65
CA THR A 129 4.60 -0.45 0.35
C THR A 129 4.98 -0.48 -1.13
N GLY A 130 4.70 -1.57 -1.85
CA GLY A 130 5.05 -1.78 -3.26
C GLY A 130 3.93 -1.42 -4.23
#